data_AF-A0A931TBK4-F1
#
_entry.id   AF-A0A931TBK4-F1
#
_cell.length_a   1.000
_cell.length_b   1.000
_cell.length_c   1.000
_cell.angle_alpha   90.00
_cell.angle_beta   90.00
_cell.angle_gamma   90.00
#
_symmetry.space_group_name_H-M   'P 1'
#
loop_
_entity.id
_entity.type
_entity.pdbx_description
1 polymer ?
#
loop_
_entity_poly.entity_id
_entity_poly.type
_entity_poly.pdbx_seq_one_letter_code
_entity_poly.pdbx_strand_id
1 'polypeptide(L)' 'MRLIVMAAVAGLVWVASGPGVVGGETIRPGAVAPELTAGPWIGGPPMTLAAMRGRVVLLEFWTYG' A
#
# COMPACT_ATOMS: atom_id res chain seq x y z
N MET A 1 11.38 30.15 23.20
CA MET A 1 11.27 30.44 21.74
C MET A 1 11.55 29.22 20.86
N ARG A 2 12.75 28.60 20.91
CA ARG A 2 13.13 27.46 20.02
C ARG A 2 12.16 26.26 20.07
N LEU A 3 11.71 25.87 21.25
CA LEU A 3 10.80 24.70 21.41
C LEU A 3 9.43 24.91 20.77
N ILE A 4 8.89 26.13 20.85
CA ILE A 4 7.58 26.48 20.27
C ILE A 4 7.65 26.43 18.75
N VAL A 5 8.75 26.95 18.17
CA VAL A 5 8.99 26.91 16.73
C VAL A 5 9.11 25.46 16.24
N MET A 6 9.84 24.61 16.96
CA MET A 6 9.98 23.19 16.58
C MET A 6 8.65 22.43 16.64
N ALA A 7 7.82 22.69 17.66
CA ALA A 7 6.50 22.08 17.79
C ALA A 7 5.56 22.54 16.66
N ALA A 8 5.60 23.83 16.30
CA ALA A 8 4.82 24.38 15.19
C ALA A 8 5.25 23.78 13.84
N VAL A 9 6.55 23.61 13.61
CA VAL A 9 7.08 22.99 12.39
C VAL A 9 6.70 21.51 12.32
N ALA A 10 6.82 20.75 13.42
CA ALA A 10 6.43 19.34 13.46
C ALA A 10 4.92 19.15 13.22
N GLY A 11 4.09 20.01 13.81
CA GLY A 11 2.64 20.02 13.56
C GLY A 11 2.30 20.34 12.11
N LEU A 12 2.97 21.34 11.52
CA LEU A 12 2.78 21.71 10.12
C LEU A 12 3.21 20.58 9.16
N VAL A 13 4.33 19.91 9.45
CA VAL A 13 4.81 18.76 8.66
C VAL A 13 3.78 17.63 8.71
N TRP A 14 3.27 17.29 9.90
CA TRP A 14 2.28 16.21 10.05
C TRP A 14 0.96 16.50 9.30
N VAL A 15 0.48 17.75 9.35
CA VAL A 15 -0.69 18.21 8.59
C VAL A 15 -0.43 18.20 7.08
N ALA A 16 0.75 18.65 6.64
CA ALA A 16 1.12 18.72 5.23
C ALA A 16 1.34 17.33 4.61
N SER A 17 1.82 16.35 5.39
CA SER A 17 1.98 14.97 4.91
C SER A 17 0.67 14.21 4.78
N GLY A 18 -0.40 14.63 5.48
CA GLY A 18 -1.66 13.89 5.54
C GLY A 18 -1.52 12.45 6.08
N PRO A 19 -2.62 11.76 6.41
CA PRO A 19 -2.57 10.39 6.93
C PRO A 19 -2.23 9.32 5.85
N GLY A 20 -1.58 9.70 4.74
CA GLY A 20 -1.57 8.89 3.51
C GLY A 20 -0.26 8.80 2.73
N VAL A 21 0.86 9.36 3.20
CA VAL A 21 2.16 9.14 2.52
C VAL A 21 2.68 7.75 2.89
N VAL A 22 2.09 6.75 2.24
CA VAL A 22 2.65 5.41 2.14
C VAL A 22 3.61 5.43 0.97
N GLY A 23 4.88 5.06 1.19
CA GLY A 23 5.84 4.88 0.10
C GLY A 23 5.34 3.76 -0.82
N GLY A 24 4.65 4.12 -1.90
CA GLY A 24 4.11 3.19 -2.88
C GLY A 24 4.96 3.18 -4.13
N GLU A 25 5.36 1.99 -4.59
CA GLU A 25 5.92 1.82 -5.91
C GLU A 25 4.81 2.00 -6.97
N THR A 26 5.04 2.82 -7.99
CA THR A 26 4.07 3.03 -9.06
C THR A 26 4.02 1.79 -9.95
N ILE A 27 2.85 1.14 -10.06
CA ILE A 27 2.61 0.05 -11.01
C ILE A 27 2.80 0.58 -12.44
N ARG A 28 3.63 -0.10 -13.23
CA ARG A 28 3.91 0.26 -14.63
C ARG A 28 3.66 -0.95 -15.53
N PRO A 29 3.10 -0.77 -16.74
CA PRO A 29 3.01 -1.85 -17.71
C PRO A 29 4.39 -2.47 -17.99
N GLY A 30 4.45 -3.80 -18.05
CA GLY A 30 5.69 -4.54 -18.27
C GLY A 30 6.56 -4.74 -17.03
N ALA A 31 6.29 -4.05 -15.92
CA ALA A 31 6.91 -4.37 -14.64
C ALA A 31 6.34 -5.69 -14.09
N VAL A 32 7.19 -6.46 -13.40
CA VAL A 32 6.72 -7.66 -12.69
C VAL A 32 5.84 -7.21 -11.53
N ALA A 33 4.63 -7.77 -11.44
CA ALA A 33 3.74 -7.51 -10.33
C ALA A 33 4.40 -7.96 -9.00
N PRO A 34 4.42 -7.12 -7.95
CA PRO A 34 4.89 -7.51 -6.63
C PRO A 34 4.09 -8.68 -6.08
N GLU A 35 4.75 -9.60 -5.37
CA GLU A 35 4.07 -10.76 -4.80
C GLU A 35 3.04 -10.36 -3.72
N LEU A 36 1.98 -11.16 -3.60
CA LEU A 36 0.91 -10.90 -2.63
C LEU A 36 1.31 -11.45 -1.24
N THR A 37 1.72 -10.56 -0.35
CA THR A 37 1.88 -10.85 1.07
C THR A 37 0.56 -10.62 1.81
N ALA A 38 -0.46 -11.40 1.48
CA ALA A 38 -1.76 -11.35 2.14
C ALA A 38 -1.81 -12.26 3.38
N GLY A 39 -2.75 -11.96 4.30
CA GLY A 39 -3.09 -12.84 5.41
C GLY A 39 -3.82 -14.12 4.96
N PRO A 40 -4.59 -14.77 5.85
CA PRO A 40 -5.37 -15.96 5.49
C PRO A 40 -6.32 -15.67 4.32
N TRP A 41 -6.29 -16.54 3.31
CA TRP A 41 -7.20 -16.45 2.17
C TRP A 41 -8.60 -16.93 2.58
N ILE A 42 -9.62 -16.24 2.06
CA ILE A 42 -11.02 -16.59 2.26
C ILE A 42 -11.54 -17.23 0.98
N GLY A 43 -12.27 -18.33 1.08
CA GLY A 43 -12.92 -18.98 -0.06
C GLY A 43 -12.01 -19.89 -0.90
N GLY A 44 -10.80 -20.22 -0.44
CA GLY A 44 -9.90 -21.14 -1.14
C GLY A 44 -8.54 -21.34 -0.47
N PRO A 45 -7.69 -22.22 -1.02
CA PRO A 45 -6.30 -22.35 -0.58
C PRO A 45 -5.51 -21.07 -0.91
N PRO A 46 -4.37 -20.83 -0.22
CA PRO A 46 -3.52 -19.68 -0.51
C PRO A 46 -3.10 -19.63 -1.99
N MET A 47 -3.18 -18.44 -2.58
CA MET A 47 -2.82 -18.24 -3.99
C MET A 47 -1.62 -17.29 -4.10
N THR A 48 -0.64 -17.65 -4.92
CA THR A 48 0.51 -16.80 -5.26
C THR A 48 0.40 -16.28 -6.69
N LEU A 49 0.97 -15.12 -6.99
CA LEU A 49 1.02 -14.61 -8.36
C LEU A 49 1.82 -15.54 -9.28
N ALA A 50 2.85 -16.21 -8.74
CA ALA A 50 3.62 -17.21 -9.46
C ALA A 50 2.75 -18.37 -9.97
N ALA A 51 1.83 -18.88 -9.15
CA ALA A 51 0.93 -19.97 -9.53
C ALA A 51 -0.11 -19.55 -10.60
N MET A 52 -0.34 -18.25 -10.77
CA MET A 52 -1.31 -17.69 -11.73
C MET A 52 -0.68 -17.24 -13.05
N ARG A 53 0.62 -17.49 -13.28
CA ARG A 53 1.28 -17.16 -14.56
C ARG A 53 0.52 -17.76 -15.74
N GLY A 54 0.46 -17.00 -16.84
CA GLY A 54 -0.32 -17.36 -18.03
C GLY A 54 -1.80 -16.98 -17.97
N ARG A 55 -2.25 -16.34 -16.88
CA ARG A 55 -3.61 -15.81 -16.72
C ARG A 55 -3.58 -14.30 -16.56
N VAL A 56 -4.68 -13.65 -16.94
CA VAL A 56 -4.95 -12.27 -16.54
C VAL A 56 -5.56 -12.31 -15.14
N VAL A 57 -4.97 -11.56 -14.21
CA VAL A 57 -5.38 -11.50 -12.80
C VAL A 57 -5.80 -10.07 -12.49
N LEU A 58 -6.99 -9.91 -11.88
CA LEU A 58 -7.50 -8.64 -11.38
C LEU A 58 -7.35 -8.61 -9.86
N LEU A 59 -6.74 -7.55 -9.32
CA LEU A 59 -6.72 -7.28 -7.89
C LEU A 59 -7.69 -6.13 -7.61
N GLU A 60 -8.60 -6.35 -6.66
CA GLU A 60 -9.53 -5.35 -6.18
C GLU A 60 -9.30 -5.14 -4.69
N PHE A 61 -8.99 -3.90 -4.29
CA PHE A 61 -8.84 -3.52 -2.89
C PHE A 61 -10.18 -3.02 -2.37
N TRP A 62 -10.70 -3.66 -1.32
CA TRP A 62 -12.00 -3.35 -0.73
C TRP A 62 -11.95 -3.44 0.80
N THR A 63 -12.95 -2.87 1.45
CA THR A 63 -13.17 -2.96 2.91
C THR A 63 -14.60 -3.41 3.18
N TYR A 64 -14.80 -4.21 4.23
CA TYR A 64 -16.14 -4.52 4.71
C TYR A 64 -16.72 -3.30 5.46
N GLY A 65 -18.01 -3.02 5.27
CA GLY A 65 -18.75 -1.96 5.93
C GLY A 65 -19.70 -2.52 6.98
#